data_AF-A0A5A9ZEN5-F1
#
_entry.id   AF-A0A5A9ZEN5-F1
#
_cell.length_a   1.000
_cell.length_b   1.000
_cell.length_c   1.000
_cell.angle_alpha   90.00
_cell.angle_beta   90.00
_cell.angle_gamma   90.00
#
_symmetry.space_group_name_H-M   'P 1'
#
loop_
_entity.id
_entity.type
_entity.pdbx_description
1 polymer ?
#
loop_
_entity_poly.entity_id
_entity_poly.type
_entity_poly.pdbx_seq_one_letter_code
_entity_poly.pdbx_strand_id
1 'polypeptide(L)'
;MYWVLGIAAAVGVVAWLSNEEQNACASYNLSSRRLSEETAQRQQQIAERRANYEKNQDFYEHIELHHASHLTADALYKELENHKKIVAIFRAKQQSFGQCIGELKKQRDAAPGSQNQAIREHLQQMREQFNEAKEQLVLLAETKEQKLLEIRQINQSTREYKLYIRDNCGQKGRDWYERGIERARLRAA
;
A
#
# COMPACT_ATOMS: atom_id res chain seq x y z
N MET A 1 51.71 89.05 9.67
CA MET A 1 51.94 89.48 8.28
C MET A 1 51.95 88.24 7.39
N TYR A 2 50.99 88.16 6.46
CA TYR A 2 50.96 87.34 5.22
C TYR A 2 51.10 85.81 5.30
N TRP A 3 50.25 84.95 4.70
CA TRP A 3 48.92 85.04 4.07
C TRP A 3 48.45 83.61 3.73
N VAL A 4 47.14 83.46 3.54
CA VAL A 4 46.37 82.34 2.97
C VAL A 4 47.01 81.73 1.72
N LEU A 5 47.20 80.40 1.65
CA LEU A 5 47.18 79.62 0.41
C LEU A 5 46.92 78.14 0.71
N GLY A 6 45.78 77.60 0.25
CA GLY A 6 45.60 76.15 0.18
C GLY A 6 44.18 75.57 0.20
N ILE A 7 43.12 76.37 0.40
CA ILE A 7 41.74 75.87 0.26
C ILE A 7 41.37 75.91 -1.23
N ALA A 8 41.85 74.93 -2.01
CA ALA A 8 41.40 74.74 -3.40
C ALA A 8 41.46 73.28 -3.88
N ALA A 9 41.75 72.30 -3.01
CA ALA A 9 41.71 70.88 -3.35
C ALA A 9 40.79 70.05 -2.42
N ALA A 10 40.11 70.70 -1.46
CA ALA A 10 39.24 69.99 -0.51
C ALA A 10 37.80 69.82 -1.00
N VAL A 11 37.26 70.73 -1.81
CA VAL A 11 35.83 70.67 -2.19
C VAL A 11 35.55 69.53 -3.17
N GLY A 12 36.47 69.25 -4.11
CA GLY A 12 36.31 68.14 -5.07
C GLY A 12 36.48 66.76 -4.43
N VAL A 13 37.45 66.59 -3.52
CA VAL A 13 37.70 65.31 -2.83
C VAL A 13 36.64 65.03 -1.76
N VAL A 14 36.19 66.04 -1.02
CA VAL A 14 35.11 65.89 -0.04
C VAL A 14 33.76 65.66 -0.73
N ALA A 15 33.47 66.33 -1.85
CA ALA A 15 32.25 66.06 -2.61
C ALA A 15 32.24 64.67 -3.26
N TRP A 16 33.38 64.20 -3.79
CA TRP A 16 33.50 62.88 -4.39
C TRP A 16 33.42 61.76 -3.34
N LEU A 17 34.11 61.89 -2.20
CA LEU A 17 33.96 60.99 -1.04
C LEU A 17 32.53 61.02 -0.50
N SER A 18 31.89 62.19 -0.41
CA SER A 18 30.50 62.28 0.07
C SER A 18 29.49 61.63 -0.88
N ASN A 19 29.75 61.67 -2.20
CA ASN A 19 28.92 61.00 -3.20
C ASN A 19 29.18 59.49 -3.24
N GLU A 20 30.43 59.04 -3.10
CA GLU A 20 30.77 57.61 -2.98
C GLU A 20 30.23 57.03 -1.66
N GLU A 21 30.33 57.75 -0.56
CA GLU A 21 29.76 57.38 0.74
C GLU A 21 28.23 57.33 0.68
N GLN A 22 27.58 58.31 0.06
CA GLN A 22 26.12 58.27 -0.13
C GLN A 22 25.68 57.13 -1.04
N ASN A 23 26.40 56.86 -2.14
CA ASN A 23 26.10 55.76 -3.04
C ASN A 23 26.39 54.39 -2.39
N ALA A 24 27.46 54.28 -1.60
CA ALA A 24 27.79 53.08 -0.83
C ALA A 24 26.76 52.83 0.28
N CYS A 25 26.32 53.88 0.98
CA CYS A 25 25.31 53.77 2.02
C CYS A 25 23.93 53.44 1.42
N ALA A 26 23.56 54.07 0.29
CA ALA A 26 22.31 53.77 -0.42
C ALA A 26 22.30 52.34 -0.99
N SER A 27 23.39 51.89 -1.62
CA SER A 27 23.52 50.53 -2.14
C SER A 27 23.58 49.48 -1.04
N TYR A 28 24.24 49.76 0.09
CA TYR A 28 24.22 48.93 1.28
C TYR A 28 22.81 48.82 1.88
N ASN A 29 22.09 49.93 2.04
CA ASN A 29 20.73 49.92 2.57
C ASN A 29 19.74 49.17 1.66
N LEU A 30 19.87 49.30 0.34
CA LEU A 30 19.05 48.57 -0.63
C LEU A 30 19.37 47.07 -0.65
N SER A 31 20.66 46.70 -0.63
CA SER A 31 21.08 45.30 -0.59
C SER A 31 20.73 44.63 0.74
N SER A 32 20.91 45.33 1.86
CA SER A 32 20.53 44.87 3.20
C SER A 32 19.02 44.64 3.32
N ARG A 33 18.19 45.58 2.80
CA ARG A 33 16.73 45.39 2.75
C ARG A 33 16.33 44.18 1.90
N ARG A 34 16.86 44.06 0.67
CA ARG A 34 16.59 42.89 -0.19
C ARG A 34 17.01 41.59 0.47
N LEU A 35 18.19 41.54 1.08
CA LEU A 35 18.67 40.35 1.78
C LEU A 35 17.79 40.02 2.98
N SER A 36 17.31 41.01 3.71
CA SER A 36 16.41 40.80 4.86
C SER A 36 15.05 40.25 4.42
N GLU A 37 14.47 40.78 3.34
CA GLU A 37 13.21 40.31 2.75
C GLU A 37 13.36 38.88 2.20
N GLU A 38 14.44 38.61 1.46
CA GLU A 38 14.74 37.28 0.93
C GLU A 38 14.99 36.27 2.05
N THR A 39 15.71 36.67 3.11
CA THR A 39 15.96 35.81 4.28
C THR A 39 14.66 35.50 5.00
N ALA A 40 13.78 36.49 5.21
CA ALA A 40 12.46 36.29 5.81
C ALA A 40 11.59 35.34 4.98
N GLN A 41 11.56 35.52 3.66
CA GLN A 41 10.85 34.61 2.73
C GLN A 41 11.40 33.18 2.80
N ARG A 42 12.74 33.01 2.79
CA ARG A 42 13.37 31.69 2.91
C ARG A 42 13.09 31.04 4.25
N GLN A 43 13.09 31.81 5.35
CA GLN A 43 12.74 31.30 6.68
C GLN A 43 11.27 30.86 6.75
N GLN A 44 10.36 31.62 6.14
CA GLN A 44 8.97 31.23 6.03
C GLN A 44 8.81 29.93 5.24
N GLN A 45 9.48 29.80 4.08
CA GLN A 45 9.46 28.58 3.29
C GLN A 45 10.04 27.37 4.04
N ILE A 46 11.10 27.56 4.82
CA ILE A 46 11.68 26.49 5.65
C ILE A 46 10.70 26.09 6.76
N ALA A 47 10.05 27.06 7.41
CA ALA A 47 9.05 26.80 8.44
C ALA A 47 7.84 26.03 7.88
N GLU A 48 7.33 26.43 6.72
CA GLU A 48 6.24 25.75 6.01
C GLU A 48 6.63 24.32 5.60
N ARG A 49 7.87 24.12 5.12
CA ARG A 49 8.37 22.78 4.79
C ARG A 49 8.52 21.90 6.01
N ARG A 50 9.03 22.43 7.13
CA ARG A 50 9.14 21.69 8.40
C ARG A 50 7.77 21.32 8.95
N ALA A 51 6.82 22.26 8.93
CA ALA A 51 5.45 22.04 9.41
C ALA A 51 4.70 20.94 8.62
N ASN A 52 5.12 20.69 7.37
CA ASN A 52 4.51 19.68 6.49
C ASN A 52 5.41 18.44 6.27
N TYR A 53 6.60 18.39 6.88
CA TYR A 53 7.56 17.31 6.64
C TYR A 53 7.00 15.97 7.12
N GLU A 54 6.54 15.92 8.37
CA GLU A 54 5.93 14.72 8.99
C GLU A 54 4.73 14.23 8.17
N LYS A 55 3.79 15.13 7.84
CA LYS A 55 2.61 14.80 7.02
C LYS A 55 2.96 14.25 5.64
N ASN A 56 4.03 14.74 5.03
CA ASN A 56 4.50 14.26 3.73
C ASN A 56 5.19 12.90 3.84
N GLN A 57 5.97 12.67 4.88
CA GLN A 57 6.58 11.37 5.15
C GLN A 57 5.49 10.32 5.41
N ASP A 58 4.56 10.63 6.33
CA ASP A 58 3.40 9.79 6.65
C ASP A 58 2.59 9.45 5.40
N PHE A 59 2.42 10.41 4.49
CA PHE A 59 1.70 10.19 3.23
C PHE A 59 2.34 9.08 2.40
N TYR A 60 3.65 9.15 2.16
CA TYR A 60 4.32 8.18 1.29
C TYR A 60 4.38 6.80 1.96
N GLU A 61 4.69 6.75 3.25
CA GLU A 61 4.71 5.50 4.01
C GLU A 61 3.35 4.79 3.98
N HIS A 62 2.26 5.52 4.26
CA HIS A 62 0.93 4.92 4.26
C HIS A 62 0.43 4.57 2.86
N ILE A 63 0.88 5.28 1.82
CA ILE A 63 0.62 4.89 0.42
C ILE A 63 1.29 3.57 0.08
N GLU A 64 2.53 3.36 0.52
CA GLU A 64 3.23 2.09 0.34
C GLU A 64 2.53 0.96 1.09
N LEU A 65 2.14 1.19 2.35
CA LEU A 65 1.37 0.22 3.14
C LEU A 65 0.00 -0.11 2.50
N HIS A 66 -0.73 0.90 2.03
CA HIS A 66 -1.99 0.71 1.31
C HIS A 66 -1.78 -0.14 0.04
N HIS A 67 -0.74 0.16 -0.74
CA HIS A 67 -0.44 -0.58 -1.96
C HIS A 67 -0.02 -2.02 -1.66
N ALA A 68 0.86 -2.24 -0.69
CA ALA A 68 1.28 -3.56 -0.25
C ALA A 68 0.07 -4.39 0.23
N SER A 69 -0.78 -3.79 1.06
CA SER A 69 -2.01 -4.43 1.56
C SER A 69 -2.94 -4.84 0.43
N HIS A 70 -3.11 -3.99 -0.59
CA HIS A 70 -3.89 -4.33 -1.79
C HIS A 70 -3.29 -5.51 -2.57
N LEU A 71 -1.98 -5.52 -2.80
CA LEU A 71 -1.30 -6.63 -3.49
C LEU A 71 -1.42 -7.95 -2.70
N THR A 72 -1.31 -7.89 -1.38
CA THR A 72 -1.51 -9.04 -0.50
C THR A 72 -2.94 -9.57 -0.59
N ALA A 73 -3.94 -8.67 -0.59
CA ALA A 73 -5.34 -9.06 -0.77
C ALA A 73 -5.54 -9.79 -2.12
N ASP A 74 -5.02 -9.24 -3.22
CA ASP A 74 -5.10 -9.87 -4.55
C ASP A 74 -4.46 -11.27 -4.57
N ALA A 75 -3.32 -11.45 -3.90
CA ALA A 75 -2.66 -12.74 -3.77
C ALA A 75 -3.51 -13.75 -2.98
N LEU A 76 -4.09 -13.34 -1.85
CA LEU A 76 -4.96 -14.19 -1.03
C LEU A 76 -6.24 -14.59 -1.79
N TYR A 77 -6.83 -13.70 -2.58
CA TYR A 77 -7.97 -14.05 -3.43
C TYR A 77 -7.60 -15.10 -4.49
N LYS A 78 -6.43 -14.98 -5.13
CA LYS A 78 -5.93 -16.00 -6.08
C LYS A 78 -5.71 -17.34 -5.38
N GLU A 79 -5.16 -17.33 -4.17
CA GLU A 79 -4.95 -18.54 -3.40
C GLU A 79 -6.28 -19.20 -2.99
N LEU A 80 -7.27 -18.42 -2.57
CA LEU A 80 -8.62 -18.90 -2.29
C LEU A 80 -9.26 -19.54 -3.53
N GLU A 81 -9.06 -18.96 -4.71
CA GLU A 81 -9.56 -19.55 -5.97
C GLU A 81 -8.88 -20.88 -6.29
N ASN A 82 -7.57 -21.00 -6.08
CA ASN A 82 -6.86 -22.27 -6.20
C ASN A 82 -7.35 -23.29 -5.16
N HIS A 83 -7.62 -22.86 -3.94
CA HIS A 83 -8.20 -23.71 -2.91
C HIS A 83 -9.56 -24.28 -3.33
N LYS A 84 -10.44 -23.48 -3.94
CA LYS A 84 -11.73 -23.97 -4.48
C LYS A 84 -11.54 -25.08 -5.52
N LYS A 85 -10.53 -24.97 -6.39
CA LYS A 85 -10.20 -26.01 -7.38
C LYS A 85 -9.79 -27.31 -6.69
N ILE A 86 -8.96 -27.24 -5.65
CA ILE A 86 -8.55 -28.41 -4.86
C ILE A 86 -9.78 -29.07 -4.21
N VAL A 87 -10.66 -28.28 -3.60
CA VAL A 87 -11.92 -28.80 -3.02
C VAL A 87 -12.78 -29.50 -4.09
N ALA A 88 -12.90 -28.94 -5.29
CA ALA A 88 -13.64 -29.57 -6.38
C ALA A 88 -13.03 -30.93 -6.78
N ILE A 89 -11.70 -31.03 -6.84
CA ILE A 89 -11.00 -32.30 -7.12
C ILE A 89 -11.31 -33.35 -6.04
N PHE A 90 -11.23 -32.98 -4.75
CA PHE A 90 -11.51 -33.93 -3.67
C PHE A 90 -12.98 -34.35 -3.62
N ARG A 91 -13.93 -33.45 -3.94
CA ARG A 91 -15.34 -33.81 -4.10
C ARG A 91 -15.55 -34.79 -5.24
N ALA A 92 -14.91 -34.57 -6.39
CA ALA A 92 -14.98 -35.48 -7.53
C ALA A 92 -14.38 -36.85 -7.19
N LYS A 93 -13.24 -36.90 -6.48
CA LYS A 93 -12.65 -38.14 -5.97
C LYS A 93 -13.59 -38.88 -5.04
N GLN A 94 -14.15 -38.19 -4.04
CA GLN A 94 -15.09 -38.79 -3.09
C GLN A 94 -16.32 -39.38 -3.81
N GLN A 95 -16.88 -38.66 -4.78
CA GLN A 95 -17.99 -39.15 -5.59
C GLN A 95 -17.61 -40.40 -6.39
N SER A 96 -16.46 -40.39 -7.06
CA SER A 96 -15.95 -41.51 -7.85
C SER A 96 -15.74 -42.76 -6.98
N PHE A 97 -15.08 -42.61 -5.82
CA PHE A 97 -14.94 -43.71 -4.86
C PHE A 97 -16.29 -44.22 -4.35
N GLY A 98 -17.24 -43.32 -4.09
CA GLY A 98 -18.60 -43.71 -3.70
C GLY A 98 -19.32 -44.55 -4.76
N GLN A 99 -19.18 -44.19 -6.04
CA GLN A 99 -19.73 -44.95 -7.17
C GLN A 99 -19.06 -46.33 -7.27
N CYS A 100 -17.72 -46.38 -7.23
CA CYS A 100 -16.96 -47.63 -7.27
C CYS A 100 -17.32 -48.57 -6.12
N ILE A 101 -17.46 -48.05 -4.89
CA ILE A 101 -17.94 -48.83 -3.73
C ILE A 101 -19.34 -49.40 -4.01
N GLY A 102 -20.24 -48.62 -4.61
CA GLY A 102 -21.58 -49.07 -4.98
C GLY A 102 -21.55 -50.22 -5.99
N GLU A 103 -20.70 -50.13 -7.02
CA GLU A 103 -20.52 -51.16 -8.03
C GLU A 103 -19.89 -52.42 -7.45
N LEU A 104 -18.83 -52.30 -6.66
CA LEU A 104 -18.17 -53.42 -5.99
C LEU A 104 -19.11 -54.14 -5.02
N LYS A 105 -20.01 -53.42 -4.33
CA LYS A 105 -21.06 -54.06 -3.52
C LYS A 105 -21.98 -54.93 -4.37
N LYS A 106 -22.46 -54.43 -5.51
CA LYS A 106 -23.30 -55.21 -6.44
C LYS A 106 -22.55 -56.44 -6.96
N GLN A 107 -21.28 -56.29 -7.34
CA GLN A 107 -20.45 -57.40 -7.80
C GLN A 107 -20.24 -58.46 -6.70
N ARG A 108 -19.95 -58.03 -5.46
CA ARG A 108 -19.82 -58.93 -4.30
C ARG A 108 -21.09 -59.74 -4.07
N ASP A 109 -22.25 -59.11 -4.18
CA ASP A 109 -23.54 -59.75 -3.91
C ASP A 109 -23.91 -60.78 -4.99
N ALA A 110 -23.35 -60.65 -6.20
CA ALA A 110 -23.53 -61.59 -7.32
C ALA A 110 -22.41 -62.65 -7.43
N ALA A 111 -21.27 -62.49 -6.74
CA ALA A 111 -20.10 -63.34 -6.91
C ALA A 111 -20.05 -64.53 -5.92
N PRO A 112 -19.90 -65.78 -6.40
CA PRO A 112 -19.72 -66.96 -5.55
C PRO A 112 -18.26 -67.17 -5.11
N GLY A 113 -18.07 -67.77 -3.93
CA GLY A 113 -16.80 -68.36 -3.51
C GLY A 113 -15.61 -67.38 -3.41
N SER A 114 -14.45 -67.77 -3.94
CA SER A 114 -13.16 -67.06 -3.78
C SER A 114 -13.10 -65.67 -4.44
N GLN A 115 -13.90 -65.41 -5.48
CA GLN A 115 -14.03 -64.07 -6.07
C GLN A 115 -14.62 -63.05 -5.07
N ASN A 116 -15.44 -63.52 -4.12
CA ASN A 116 -16.03 -62.67 -3.09
C ASN A 116 -14.94 -62.07 -2.17
N GLN A 117 -13.88 -62.82 -1.88
CA GLN A 117 -12.79 -62.38 -1.00
C GLN A 117 -11.99 -61.24 -1.63
N ALA A 118 -11.60 -61.38 -2.90
CA ALA A 118 -10.89 -60.31 -3.63
C ALA A 118 -11.73 -59.02 -3.73
N ILE A 119 -13.04 -59.14 -3.96
CA ILE A 119 -13.95 -57.98 -4.00
C ILE A 119 -14.07 -57.32 -2.61
N ARG A 120 -14.04 -58.09 -1.52
CA ARG A 120 -14.04 -57.54 -0.15
C ARG A 120 -12.77 -56.74 0.15
N GLU A 121 -11.61 -57.23 -0.29
CA GLU A 121 -10.34 -56.53 -0.13
C GLU A 121 -10.33 -55.22 -0.93
N HIS A 122 -10.79 -55.24 -2.19
CA HIS A 122 -10.97 -54.02 -2.98
C HIS A 122 -11.97 -53.04 -2.35
N LEU A 123 -13.08 -53.55 -1.79
CA LEU A 123 -14.05 -52.72 -1.07
C LEU A 123 -13.43 -52.03 0.15
N GLN A 124 -12.56 -52.73 0.88
CA GLN A 124 -11.89 -52.18 2.04
C GLN A 124 -10.96 -51.03 1.63
N GLN A 125 -10.12 -51.24 0.61
CA GLN A 125 -9.22 -50.21 0.08
C GLN A 125 -10.00 -48.98 -0.44
N MET A 126 -11.09 -49.19 -1.18
CA MET A 126 -11.90 -48.08 -1.68
C MET A 126 -12.59 -47.29 -0.54
N ARG A 127 -12.99 -47.96 0.55
CA ARG A 127 -13.55 -47.28 1.74
C ARG A 127 -12.50 -46.45 2.45
N GLU A 128 -11.28 -46.94 2.56
CA GLU A 128 -10.16 -46.19 3.13
C GLU A 128 -9.91 -44.92 2.30
N GLN A 129 -9.76 -45.04 0.98
CA GLN A 129 -9.59 -43.89 0.08
C GLN A 129 -10.78 -42.92 0.11
N PHE A 130 -12.01 -43.42 0.24
CA PHE A 130 -13.20 -42.58 0.40
C PHE A 130 -13.16 -41.79 1.72
N ASN A 131 -12.76 -42.42 2.81
CA ASN A 131 -12.65 -41.78 4.12
C ASN A 131 -11.51 -40.75 4.13
N GLU A 132 -10.35 -41.07 3.55
CA GLU A 132 -9.25 -40.11 3.38
C GLU A 132 -9.71 -38.87 2.60
N ALA A 133 -10.41 -39.05 1.47
CA ALA A 133 -10.93 -37.93 0.70
C ALA A 133 -11.94 -37.10 1.50
N LYS A 134 -12.77 -37.73 2.34
CA LYS A 134 -13.71 -37.06 3.23
C LYS A 134 -13.00 -36.25 4.32
N GLU A 135 -11.97 -36.82 4.96
CA GLU A 135 -11.17 -36.13 5.97
C GLU A 135 -10.44 -34.92 5.39
N GLN A 136 -9.85 -35.07 4.21
CA GLN A 136 -9.23 -33.95 3.50
C GLN A 136 -10.24 -32.82 3.21
N LEU A 137 -11.48 -33.13 2.86
CA LEU A 137 -12.52 -32.11 2.67
C LEU A 137 -12.87 -31.37 3.95
N VAL A 138 -12.82 -32.02 5.11
CA VAL A 138 -13.02 -31.37 6.42
C VAL A 138 -11.88 -30.37 6.69
N LEU A 139 -10.63 -30.80 6.55
CA LEU A 139 -9.45 -29.94 6.74
C LEU A 139 -9.43 -28.75 5.77
N LEU A 140 -9.81 -28.99 4.51
CA LEU A 140 -9.93 -27.92 3.51
C LEU A 140 -11.03 -26.91 3.89
N ALA A 141 -12.14 -27.36 4.48
CA ALA A 141 -13.19 -26.45 4.95
C ALA A 141 -12.69 -25.53 6.06
N GLU A 142 -11.91 -26.03 7.01
CA GLU A 142 -11.29 -25.22 8.06
C GLU A 142 -10.29 -24.21 7.49
N THR A 143 -9.44 -24.67 6.56
CA THR A 143 -8.46 -23.82 5.86
C THR A 143 -9.14 -22.68 5.10
N LYS A 144 -10.28 -22.95 4.47
CA LYS A 144 -11.07 -21.93 3.76
C LYS A 144 -11.53 -20.82 4.71
N GLU A 145 -12.03 -21.17 5.89
CA GLU A 145 -12.51 -20.17 6.85
C GLU A 145 -11.36 -19.33 7.39
N GLN A 146 -10.18 -19.92 7.64
CA GLN A 146 -8.96 -19.18 7.99
C GLN A 146 -8.58 -18.17 6.89
N LYS A 147 -8.54 -18.60 5.63
CA LYS A 147 -8.25 -17.70 4.49
C LYS A 147 -9.25 -16.56 4.36
N LEU A 148 -10.54 -16.84 4.59
CA LEU A 148 -11.56 -15.79 4.58
C LEU A 148 -11.37 -14.78 5.70
N LEU A 149 -10.92 -15.21 6.89
CA LEU A 149 -10.57 -14.30 7.98
C LEU A 149 -9.36 -13.42 7.62
N GLU A 150 -8.30 -13.99 7.07
CA GLU A 150 -7.13 -13.25 6.60
C GLU A 150 -7.51 -12.20 5.54
N ILE A 151 -8.33 -12.59 4.56
CA ILE A 151 -8.85 -11.68 3.53
C ILE A 151 -9.65 -10.52 4.15
N ARG A 152 -10.49 -10.80 5.15
CA ARG A 152 -11.25 -9.74 5.84
C ARG A 152 -10.33 -8.79 6.59
N GLN A 153 -9.33 -9.32 7.29
CA GLN A 153 -8.35 -8.52 8.03
C GLN A 153 -7.54 -7.63 7.10
N ILE A 154 -6.98 -8.16 6.01
CA ILE A 154 -6.18 -7.35 5.08
C ILE A 154 -7.02 -6.27 4.39
N ASN A 155 -8.28 -6.58 4.04
CA ASN A 155 -9.20 -5.61 3.47
C ASN A 155 -9.55 -4.50 4.46
N GLN A 156 -9.70 -4.84 5.74
CA GLN A 156 -9.89 -3.87 6.81
C GLN A 156 -8.65 -2.96 6.92
N SER A 157 -7.45 -3.51 6.99
CA SER A 157 -6.21 -2.72 7.03
C SER A 157 -6.05 -1.84 5.80
N THR A 158 -6.34 -2.34 4.59
CA THR A 158 -6.35 -1.52 3.36
C THR A 158 -7.27 -0.31 3.50
N ARG A 159 -8.48 -0.52 4.04
CA ARG A 159 -9.44 0.56 4.29
C ARG A 159 -8.92 1.54 5.34
N GLU A 160 -8.33 1.05 6.42
CA GLU A 160 -7.75 1.87 7.49
C GLU A 160 -6.62 2.75 6.96
N TYR A 161 -5.67 2.21 6.18
CA TYR A 161 -4.62 3.01 5.53
C TYR A 161 -5.21 4.06 4.60
N LYS A 162 -6.22 3.71 3.80
CA LYS A 162 -6.89 4.66 2.90
C LYS A 162 -7.52 5.83 3.66
N LEU A 163 -8.17 5.55 4.79
CA LEU A 163 -8.79 6.58 5.64
C LEU A 163 -7.73 7.39 6.38
N TYR A 164 -6.67 6.74 6.87
CA TYR A 164 -5.56 7.41 7.53
C TYR A 164 -4.90 8.44 6.61
N ILE A 165 -4.61 8.07 5.36
CA ILE A 165 -4.05 8.98 4.35
C ILE A 165 -4.95 10.21 4.18
N ARG A 166 -6.27 10.01 4.08
CA ARG A 166 -7.24 11.10 3.91
C ARG A 166 -7.23 12.06 5.10
N ASP A 167 -7.22 11.51 6.32
CA ASP A 167 -7.48 12.26 7.54
C ASP A 167 -6.22 12.90 8.13
N ASN A 168 -5.03 12.30 7.94
CA ASN A 168 -3.80 12.72 8.61
C ASN A 168 -2.76 13.38 7.67
N CYS A 169 -2.79 13.12 6.36
CA CYS A 169 -1.77 13.60 5.42
C CYS A 169 -2.09 14.97 4.77
N GLY A 170 -2.99 15.76 5.36
CA GLY A 170 -3.34 17.10 4.86
C GLY A 170 -4.02 17.10 3.49
N GLN A 171 -3.85 18.18 2.72
CA GLN A 171 -4.55 18.36 1.43
C GLN A 171 -4.18 17.28 0.41
N LYS A 172 -2.89 16.90 0.37
CA LYS A 172 -2.39 15.86 -0.53
C LYS A 172 -3.09 14.51 -0.31
N GLY A 173 -3.34 14.15 0.95
CA GLY A 173 -4.09 12.97 1.34
C GLY A 173 -5.53 13.00 0.84
N ARG A 174 -6.22 14.12 1.04
CA ARG A 174 -7.59 14.35 0.55
C ARG A 174 -7.69 14.27 -0.98
N ASP A 175 -6.80 14.96 -1.69
CA ASP A 175 -6.77 14.94 -3.17
C ASP A 175 -6.51 13.53 -3.71
N TRP A 176 -5.64 12.76 -3.06
CA TRP A 176 -5.41 11.36 -3.43
C TRP A 176 -6.65 10.51 -3.22
N TYR A 177 -7.34 10.67 -2.08
CA TYR A 177 -8.55 9.94 -1.75
C TYR A 177 -9.70 10.23 -2.73
N GLU A 178 -9.94 11.51 -3.01
CA GLU A 178 -10.98 11.98 -3.95
C GLU A 178 -10.75 11.46 -5.37
N ARG A 179 -9.51 11.55 -5.88
CA ARG A 179 -9.13 10.94 -7.17
C ARG A 179 -9.39 9.43 -7.17
N GLY A 180 -9.21 8.77 -6.03
CA GLY A 180 -9.53 7.35 -5.87
C GLY A 180 -11.03 7.05 -5.99
N ILE A 181 -11.88 7.88 -5.38
CA ILE A 181 -13.34 7.77 -5.50
C ILE A 181 -13.77 8.01 -6.96
N GLU A 182 -13.22 9.04 -7.59
CA GLU A 182 -13.60 9.38 -8.96
C GLU A 182 -13.27 8.26 -9.94
N ARG A 183 -12.06 7.68 -9.84
CA ARG A 183 -11.71 6.48 -10.63
C ARG A 183 -12.65 5.31 -10.39
N ALA A 184 -13.14 5.12 -9.17
CA ALA A 184 -14.08 4.04 -8.86
C ALA A 184 -15.47 4.29 -9.49
N ARG A 185 -15.96 5.54 -9.46
CA ARG A 185 -17.21 5.93 -10.12
C ARG A 185 -17.13 5.72 -11.63
N LEU A 186 -16.05 6.15 -12.26
CA LEU A 186 -15.85 6.01 -13.72
C LEU A 186 -15.75 4.55 -14.18
N ARG A 187 -15.33 3.63 -13.32
CA ARG A 187 -15.31 2.18 -13.63
C ARG A 187 -16.68 1.50 -13.44
N ALA A 188 -17.58 2.14 -12.71
CA ALA A 188 -18.90 1.61 -12.40
C ALA A 188 -20.02 2.15 -13.31
N ALA A 189 -19.73 3.22 -14.07
CA ALA A 189 -20.57 3.77 -15.13
C ALA A 189 -20.30 3.04 -16.46
#